data_AF-J9E0N9-F1
#
_entry.id   AF-J9E0N9-F1
#
_cell.length_a   1.000
_cell.length_b   1.000
_cell.length_c   1.000
_cell.angle_alpha   90.00
_cell.angle_beta   90.00
_cell.angle_gamma   90.00
#
_symmetry.space_group_name_H-M   'P 1'
#
loop_
_entity.id
_entity.type
_entity.pdbx_description
1 polymer ?
#
loop_
_entity_poly.entity_id
_entity_poly.type
_entity_poly.pdbx_seq_one_letter_code
_entity_poly.pdbx_strand_id
1 'polypeptide(L)' 'LHCPIVFRGPNGAAAGVAAQHSQDFTVWYAHCPGLKVVAPYSAEDAKGLLKSAVRDDNPGR' A
#
# COMPACT_ATOMS: atom_id res chain seq x y z
N LEU A 1 18.63 -5.17 -7.99
CA LEU A 1 18.69 -5.30 -6.52
C LEU A 1 17.35 -5.86 -6.08
N HIS A 2 17.33 -6.99 -5.37
CA HIS A 2 16.11 -7.57 -4.83
C HIS A 2 15.77 -6.90 -3.49
N CYS A 3 14.55 -6.38 -3.33
CA CYS A 3 14.11 -5.67 -2.12
C CYS A 3 12.68 -6.11 -1.72
N PRO A 4 12.49 -7.33 -1.18
CA PRO A 4 11.18 -7.87 -0.86
C PRO A 4 10.67 -7.27 0.46
N ILE A 5 10.10 -6.07 0.40
CA ILE A 5 9.57 -5.35 1.56
C ILE A 5 8.14 -4.88 1.26
N VAL A 6 7.24 -5.08 2.25
CA VAL A 6 5.86 -4.58 2.21
C VAL A 6 5.67 -3.49 3.26
N PHE A 7 5.34 -2.28 2.82
CA PHE A 7 4.86 -1.21 3.69
C PHE A 7 3.33 -1.19 3.68
N ARG A 8 2.72 -1.12 4.88
CA ARG A 8 1.26 -1.06 5.05
C ARG A 8 0.89 -0.03 6.10
N GLY A 9 -0.23 0.63 5.90
CA GLY A 9 -0.77 1.61 6.83
C GLY A 9 -2.17 2.09 6.42
N PRO A 10 -2.85 2.82 7.31
CA PRO A 10 -4.08 3.52 6.94
C PRO A 10 -3.77 4.60 5.89
N ASN A 11 -4.73 4.86 5.00
CA ASN A 11 -4.63 5.87 3.96
C ASN A 11 -6.03 6.40 3.64
N GLY A 12 -6.15 7.72 3.44
CA GLY A 12 -7.42 8.41 3.25
C GLY A 12 -8.07 8.89 4.55
N ALA A 13 -9.30 9.39 4.43
CA ALA A 13 -10.00 10.04 5.53
C ALA A 13 -10.60 9.04 6.54
N ALA A 14 -10.57 9.40 7.82
CA ALA A 14 -11.30 8.74 8.90
C ALA A 14 -12.01 9.77 9.79
N ALA A 15 -13.00 9.32 10.58
CA ALA A 15 -13.76 10.23 11.43
C ALA A 15 -12.91 10.73 12.61
N GLY A 16 -12.86 12.05 12.82
CA GLY A 16 -12.30 12.66 14.04
C GLY A 16 -10.77 12.70 14.13
N VAL A 17 -10.04 12.49 13.04
CA VAL A 17 -8.57 12.35 13.07
C VAL A 17 -7.78 13.59 12.61
N ALA A 18 -8.49 14.67 12.26
CA ALA A 18 -7.92 15.95 11.82
C ALA A 18 -7.01 15.86 10.58
N ALA A 19 -6.31 16.95 10.26
CA ALA A 19 -5.62 17.12 8.99
C ALA A 19 -4.50 16.10 8.76
N GLN A 20 -3.63 15.82 9.73
CA GLN A 20 -2.44 14.95 9.58
C GLN A 20 -2.72 13.45 9.51
N HIS A 21 -3.99 13.03 9.65
CA HIS A 21 -4.40 11.63 9.60
C HIS A 21 -5.47 11.39 8.52
N SER A 22 -5.60 12.31 7.54
CA SER A 22 -6.64 12.26 6.50
C SER A 22 -6.10 12.29 5.07
N GLN A 23 -4.77 12.23 4.91
CA GLN A 23 -4.11 12.25 3.60
C GLN A 23 -4.30 10.94 2.83
N ASP A 24 -4.35 11.06 1.51
CA ASP A 24 -4.18 9.94 0.58
C ASP A 24 -2.86 10.13 -0.18
N PHE A 25 -1.90 9.23 0.07
CA PHE A 25 -0.58 9.23 -0.57
C PHE A 25 -0.48 8.23 -1.73
N THR A 26 -1.56 7.55 -2.12
CA THR A 26 -1.57 6.53 -3.17
C THR A 26 -0.92 7.04 -4.47
N VAL A 27 -1.31 8.23 -4.92
CA VAL A 27 -0.79 8.84 -6.16
C VAL A 27 0.69 9.18 -6.04
N TRP A 28 1.12 9.66 -4.87
CA TRP A 28 2.52 10.02 -4.65
C TRP A 28 3.41 8.77 -4.73
N TYR A 29 3.03 7.69 -4.04
CA TYR A 29 3.75 6.42 -4.11
C TYR A 29 3.71 5.79 -5.51
N ALA A 30 2.57 5.89 -6.22
CA ALA A 30 2.43 5.34 -7.57
C ALA A 30 3.31 6.08 -8.60
N HIS A 31 3.73 7.31 -8.29
CA HIS A 31 4.66 8.06 -9.12
C HIS A 31 6.12 7.64 -8.91
N CYS A 32 6.44 6.87 -7.86
CA CYS A 32 7.79 6.35 -7.62
C CYS A 32 8.02 5.04 -8.40
N PRO A 33 8.97 5.00 -9.36
CA PRO A 33 9.25 3.78 -10.12
C PRO A 33 9.73 2.63 -9.24
N GLY A 34 9.31 1.41 -9.57
CA GLY A 34 9.68 0.19 -8.85
C GLY A 34 8.78 -0.14 -7.65
N LEU A 35 7.85 0.75 -7.27
CA LEU A 35 6.83 0.45 -6.27
C LEU A 35 5.59 -0.15 -6.93
N LYS A 36 5.09 -1.24 -6.33
CA LYS A 36 3.72 -1.71 -6.54
C LYS A 36 2.86 -1.11 -5.43
N VAL A 37 1.82 -0.36 -5.79
CA VAL A 37 0.93 0.34 -4.84
C VAL A 37 -0.47 -0.23 -4.97
N VAL A 38 -1.06 -0.64 -3.84
CA VAL A 38 -2.41 -1.23 -3.80
C VAL A 38 -3.23 -0.59 -2.68
N ALA A 39 -4.52 -0.37 -2.93
CA ALA A 39 -5.49 0.15 -1.97
C ALA A 39 -6.67 -0.84 -1.86
N PRO A 40 -6.69 -1.73 -0.84
CA PRO A 40 -7.78 -2.70 -0.67
C PRO A 40 -9.08 -2.01 -0.22
N TYR A 41 -10.22 -2.51 -0.70
CA TYR A 41 -11.55 -1.98 -0.33
C TYR A 41 -12.27 -2.88 0.67
N SER A 42 -12.27 -4.19 0.46
CA SER A 42 -12.95 -5.15 1.32
C SER A 42 -11.99 -5.93 2.23
N ALA A 43 -12.54 -6.63 3.22
CA ALA A 43 -11.77 -7.54 4.08
C ALA A 43 -11.18 -8.73 3.28
N GLU A 44 -11.88 -9.19 2.24
CA GLU A 44 -11.39 -10.22 1.33
C GLU A 44 -10.18 -9.73 0.53
N ASP A 45 -10.28 -8.53 -0.05
CA ASP A 45 -9.18 -7.90 -0.79
C ASP A 45 -7.97 -7.70 0.12
N ALA A 46 -8.17 -7.15 1.32
CA ALA A 46 -7.08 -6.90 2.27
C ALA A 46 -6.35 -8.20 2.62
N LYS A 47 -7.08 -9.30 2.84
CA LYS A 47 -6.48 -10.62 3.12
C LYS A 47 -5.75 -11.17 1.89
N GLY A 48 -6.36 -11.13 0.72
CA GLY A 48 -5.80 -11.67 -0.52
C GLY A 48 -4.55 -10.92 -0.96
N LEU A 49 -4.66 -9.60 -1.05
CA LEU A 49 -3.59 -8.72 -1.51
C LEU A 49 -2.40 -8.71 -0.55
N LEU A 50 -2.62 -8.72 0.77
CA LEU A 50 -1.51 -8.79 1.72
C LEU A 50 -0.73 -10.11 1.58
N LYS A 51 -1.44 -11.24 1.41
CA LYS A 51 -0.78 -12.53 1.17
C LYS A 51 0.00 -12.54 -0.15
N SER A 52 -0.55 -11.93 -1.20
CA SER A 52 0.13 -11.80 -2.48
C SER A 52 1.37 -10.92 -2.38
N ALA A 53 1.25 -9.75 -1.75
CA ALA A 53 2.33 -8.76 -1.63
C ALA A 53 3.54 -9.29 -0.84
N VAL A 54 3.32 -10.05 0.24
CA VAL A 54 4.41 -10.65 1.03
C VAL A 54 5.14 -11.76 0.27
N ARG A 55 4.52 -12.34 -0.76
CA ARG A 55 5.11 -13.38 -1.63
C ARG A 55 5.66 -12.83 -2.94
N ASP A 56 5.57 -11.52 -3.15
CA ASP A 56 5.98 -10.86 -4.37
C ASP A 56 7.45 -10.48 -4.27
N ASP A 57 8.25 -10.87 -5.26
CA ASP A 57 9.69 -10.59 -5.32
C ASP A 57 10.01 -9.20 -5.89
N ASN A 58 9.03 -8.28 -5.97
CA ASN A 58 9.23 -6.92 -6.52
C ASN A 58 10.19 -6.04 -5.68
N PRO A 59 11.07 -5.23 -6.31
CA PRO A 59 11.43 -5.26 -7.73
C PRO A 59 12.14 -6.57 -8.06
N GLY A 60 11.60 -7.27 -9.06
CA GLY A 60 12.03 -8.63 -9.43
C GLY A 60 13.51 -8.69 -9.74
N ARG A 61 13.99 -9.91 -9.99
CA ARG A 61 15.32 -10.08 -10.58
C ARG A 61 15.44 -9.36 -11.91
#